data_AF-A0A6B9VQE5-F1
#
_entry.id   AF-A0A6B9VQE5-F1
#
_cell.length_a   1.000
_cell.length_b   1.000
_cell.length_c   1.000
_cell.angle_alpha   90.00
_cell.angle_beta   90.00
_cell.angle_gamma   90.00
#
_symmetry.space_group_name_H-M   'P 1'
#
loop_
_entity.id
_entity.type
_entity.pdbx_description
1 polymer ?
#
loop_
_entity_poly.entity_id
_entity_poly.type
_entity_poly.pdbx_seq_one_letter_code
_entity_poly.pdbx_strand_id
1 'polypeptide(L)'
;NFSNKPIALSAANARLFGTGAIAEKDQISEVEAVLKNPQGKVTVCQTAPAVRINLSDALGLPPGTISTGKMVTALKQLGFKYVFDTNFSADMTIVEEASELVKRIQDPSAGPLPMFTSCCPAWVNYVEQSDPELIPQLSSCRSPMGMLSSAIRKDFTEVKNIKPTDVFNVAIMPCTAKKDEIERPQLYTKDGVKETDYVITTRELMRMIKKAKINFKKLPDTPFDTLYAESTGAGAIFCGSGGVMEAALRTAYKLITGNEMADYHVKAVRGLDGIKIATVDIGGTPVSVAVAQGIANAKKLIKKVRSGDEDVKNVKFIEVMACPGGCV
;
A
#
# COMPACT_ATOMS: atom_id res chain seq x y z
N ASN A 1 -17.13 12.61 11.27
CA ASN A 1 -17.32 13.37 10.02
C ASN A 1 -15.98 13.68 9.38
N PHE A 2 -15.46 12.75 8.56
CA PHE A 2 -14.35 13.02 7.64
C PHE A 2 -14.78 13.89 6.44
N SER A 3 -16.09 14.13 6.28
CA SER A 3 -16.72 14.93 5.22
C SER A 3 -16.28 16.40 5.15
N ASN A 4 -15.71 16.96 6.23
CA ASN A 4 -15.26 18.36 6.27
C ASN A 4 -13.73 18.53 6.25
N LYS A 5 -12.94 17.45 6.14
CA LYS A 5 -11.48 17.56 6.00
C LYS A 5 -11.12 17.71 4.51
N PRO A 6 -10.24 18.67 4.14
CA PRO A 6 -9.79 18.79 2.75
C PRO A 6 -9.16 17.48 2.28
N ILE A 7 -9.50 17.04 1.05
CA ILE A 7 -9.01 15.76 0.51
C ILE A 7 -7.48 15.81 0.39
N ALA A 8 -6.78 14.99 1.16
CA ALA A 8 -5.37 14.71 0.93
C ALA A 8 -5.22 13.83 -0.33
N LEU A 9 -5.31 14.47 -1.51
CA LEU A 9 -5.49 13.76 -2.79
C LEU A 9 -4.28 12.96 -3.28
N SER A 10 -3.05 13.25 -2.82
CA SER A 10 -1.85 12.41 -2.98
C SER A 10 -0.56 13.19 -2.72
N ALA A 11 0.56 12.48 -2.65
CA ALA A 11 1.91 13.04 -2.70
C ALA A 11 2.30 13.65 -4.07
N ALA A 12 1.54 13.39 -5.15
CA ALA A 12 1.87 13.84 -6.50
C ALA A 12 1.88 15.38 -6.60
N ASN A 13 0.97 16.06 -5.89
CA ASN A 13 0.88 17.52 -5.90
C ASN A 13 2.11 18.20 -5.29
N ALA A 14 2.76 17.58 -4.30
CA ALA A 14 3.95 18.14 -3.66
C ALA A 14 5.18 18.11 -4.58
N ARG A 15 5.22 17.21 -5.58
CA ARG A 15 6.35 17.09 -6.52
C ARG A 15 6.38 18.19 -7.59
N LEU A 16 5.23 18.82 -7.86
CA LEU A 16 5.09 19.85 -8.91
C LEU A 16 5.69 21.22 -8.50
N PHE A 17 5.89 21.46 -7.20
CA PHE A 17 6.39 22.73 -6.69
C PHE A 17 7.87 22.63 -6.30
N GLY A 18 8.76 22.99 -7.22
CA GLY A 18 10.22 22.91 -7.06
C GLY A 18 10.83 23.78 -5.95
N THR A 19 10.04 24.61 -5.27
CA THR A 19 10.47 25.55 -4.22
C THR A 19 10.14 25.08 -2.80
N GLY A 20 9.55 23.89 -2.62
CA GLY A 20 9.12 23.41 -1.30
C GLY A 20 7.87 24.10 -0.75
N ALA A 21 7.13 24.83 -1.60
CA ALA A 21 5.90 25.54 -1.22
C ALA A 21 4.80 24.60 -0.68
N ILE A 22 4.81 23.33 -1.09
CA ILE A 22 3.97 22.28 -0.53
C ILE A 22 4.88 21.17 -0.01
N ALA A 23 4.75 20.86 1.28
CA ALA A 23 5.48 19.79 1.95
C ALA A 23 4.52 18.83 2.63
N GLU A 24 4.98 17.60 2.86
CA GLU A 24 4.32 16.68 3.76
C GLU A 24 4.25 17.23 5.19
N LYS A 25 3.22 16.83 5.96
CA LYS A 25 3.21 17.05 7.41
C LYS A 25 4.36 16.27 8.03
N ASP A 26 5.44 16.95 8.35
CA ASP A 26 6.65 16.37 8.92
C ASP A 26 6.34 15.72 10.28
N GLN A 27 6.83 14.50 10.48
CA GLN A 27 6.71 13.74 11.74
C GLN A 27 8.08 13.22 12.21
N ILE A 28 9.17 13.75 11.65
CA ILE A 28 10.54 13.27 11.94
C ILE A 28 10.90 13.51 13.39
N SER A 29 10.56 14.68 13.93
CA SER A 29 10.99 15.09 15.28
C SER A 29 10.39 14.18 16.36
N GLU A 30 9.11 13.83 16.20
CA GLU A 30 8.38 12.92 17.08
C GLU A 30 8.98 11.51 17.04
N VAL A 31 9.24 10.99 15.83
CA VAL A 31 9.86 9.67 15.66
C VAL A 31 11.28 9.66 16.22
N GLU A 32 12.11 10.65 15.89
CA GLU A 32 13.48 10.75 16.40
C GLU A 32 13.55 10.85 17.93
N ALA A 33 12.60 11.54 18.56
CA ALA A 33 12.55 11.65 20.01
C ALA A 33 12.42 10.27 20.67
N VAL A 34 11.52 9.43 20.15
CA VAL A 34 11.34 8.05 20.64
C VAL A 34 12.52 7.15 20.26
N LEU A 35 13.09 7.28 19.05
CA LEU A 35 14.24 6.46 18.67
C LEU A 35 15.50 6.75 19.51
N LYS A 36 15.71 8.01 19.89
CA LYS A 36 16.85 8.40 20.76
C LYS A 36 16.64 8.00 22.22
N ASN A 37 15.41 8.06 22.70
CA ASN A 37 15.06 7.63 24.05
C ASN A 37 13.75 6.82 24.02
N PRO A 38 13.84 5.49 23.82
CA PRO A 38 12.66 4.64 23.68
C PRO A 38 11.78 4.57 24.93
N GLN A 39 12.29 4.95 26.11
CA GLN A 39 11.55 4.89 27.39
C GLN A 39 10.84 3.54 27.61
N GLY A 40 11.53 2.43 27.29
CA GLY A 40 10.98 1.07 27.40
C GLY A 40 10.14 0.60 26.20
N LYS A 41 9.87 1.46 25.21
CA LYS A 41 9.18 1.08 23.98
C LYS A 41 10.06 0.17 23.11
N VAL A 42 9.40 -0.75 22.41
CA VAL A 42 10.00 -1.58 21.36
C VAL A 42 9.77 -0.90 20.02
N THR A 43 10.84 -0.35 19.44
CA THR A 43 10.79 0.40 18.18
C THR A 43 10.72 -0.54 16.98
N VAL A 44 9.63 -0.46 16.24
CA VAL A 44 9.34 -1.28 15.06
C VAL A 44 9.09 -0.34 13.88
N CYS A 45 9.58 -0.69 12.70
CA CYS A 45 9.11 -0.07 11.48
C CYS A 45 8.74 -1.11 10.42
N GLN A 46 7.87 -0.70 9.51
CA GLN A 46 7.52 -1.43 8.30
C GLN A 46 7.78 -0.57 7.06
N THR A 47 8.20 -1.18 5.95
CA THR A 47 8.51 -0.42 4.72
C THR A 47 7.65 -0.87 3.55
N ALA A 48 7.00 0.08 2.88
CA ALA A 48 6.25 -0.19 1.65
C ALA A 48 7.15 -0.65 0.48
N PRO A 49 6.59 -1.40 -0.50
CA PRO A 49 7.33 -1.93 -1.65
C PRO A 49 8.17 -0.86 -2.36
N ALA A 50 7.59 0.31 -2.64
CA ALA A 50 8.25 1.36 -3.43
C ALA A 50 9.43 2.04 -2.71
N VAL A 51 9.50 1.98 -1.38
CA VAL A 51 10.50 2.72 -0.60
C VAL A 51 11.91 2.27 -0.96
N ARG A 52 12.12 0.97 -1.18
CA ARG A 52 13.44 0.39 -1.53
C ARG A 52 13.98 0.86 -2.89
N ILE A 53 13.11 1.39 -3.75
CA ILE A 53 13.44 1.94 -5.07
C ILE A 53 13.61 3.46 -4.93
N ASN A 54 12.57 4.13 -4.42
CA ASN A 54 12.52 5.58 -4.34
C ASN A 54 13.60 6.18 -3.42
N LEU A 55 13.99 5.45 -2.38
CA LEU A 55 15.08 5.86 -1.49
C LEU A 55 16.43 5.83 -2.19
N SER A 56 16.66 4.83 -3.06
CA SER A 56 17.89 4.73 -3.85
C SER A 56 18.03 5.96 -4.76
N ASP A 57 16.98 6.28 -5.49
CA ASP A 57 16.92 7.45 -6.38
C ASP A 57 17.16 8.74 -5.59
N ALA A 58 16.49 8.91 -4.45
CA ALA A 58 16.62 10.09 -3.58
C ALA A 58 18.02 10.26 -2.97
N LEU A 59 18.78 9.17 -2.85
CA LEU A 59 20.16 9.15 -2.35
C LEU A 59 21.20 9.08 -3.48
N GLY A 60 20.78 9.32 -4.71
CA GLY A 60 21.65 9.48 -5.88
C GLY A 60 22.26 8.18 -6.37
N LEU A 61 21.56 7.06 -6.23
CA LEU A 61 21.81 5.83 -6.99
C LEU A 61 21.04 5.91 -8.33
N PRO A 62 21.41 5.09 -9.34
CA PRO A 62 20.71 5.06 -10.62
C PRO A 62 19.21 4.77 -10.47
N PRO A 63 18.33 5.41 -11.27
CA PRO A 63 16.89 5.16 -11.24
C PRO A 63 16.54 3.67 -11.34
N GLY A 64 15.64 3.21 -10.48
CA GLY A 64 15.22 1.81 -10.45
C GLY A 64 16.14 0.87 -9.65
N THR A 65 17.20 1.39 -9.01
CA THR A 65 18.06 0.59 -8.14
C THR A 65 17.28 0.10 -6.91
N ILE A 66 17.27 -1.22 -6.68
CA ILE A 66 16.63 -1.84 -5.52
C ILE A 66 17.65 -1.96 -4.38
N SER A 67 17.49 -1.19 -3.30
CA SER A 67 18.44 -1.15 -2.16
C SER A 67 17.83 -1.67 -0.86
N THR A 68 17.16 -2.82 -0.89
CA THR A 68 16.46 -3.39 0.27
C THR A 68 17.37 -3.55 1.49
N GLY A 69 18.52 -4.22 1.33
CA GLY A 69 19.42 -4.50 2.45
C GLY A 69 19.98 -3.23 3.09
N LYS A 70 20.50 -2.30 2.28
CA LYS A 70 20.99 -0.98 2.73
C LYS A 70 19.91 -0.17 3.43
N MET A 71 18.66 -0.24 2.95
CA MET A 71 17.52 0.41 3.61
C MET A 71 17.29 -0.15 5.01
N VAL A 72 17.30 -1.48 5.18
CA VAL A 72 17.16 -2.11 6.50
C VAL A 72 18.32 -1.73 7.42
N THR A 73 19.56 -1.78 6.93
CA THR A 73 20.74 -1.37 7.70
C THR A 73 20.65 0.09 8.14
N ALA A 74 20.21 0.99 7.26
CA ALA A 74 20.02 2.40 7.60
C ALA A 74 18.94 2.58 8.69
N LEU A 75 17.81 1.88 8.58
CA LEU A 75 16.74 1.93 9.59
C LEU A 75 17.20 1.42 10.95
N LYS A 76 18.00 0.33 10.98
CA LYS A 76 18.61 -0.16 12.22
C LYS A 76 19.60 0.84 12.81
N GLN A 77 20.44 1.48 12.00
CA GLN A 77 21.35 2.55 12.45
C GLN A 77 20.62 3.81 12.96
N LEU A 78 19.42 4.08 12.46
CA LEU A 78 18.56 5.17 12.96
C LEU A 78 17.91 4.84 14.32
N GLY A 79 17.95 3.59 14.78
CA GLY A 79 17.47 3.17 16.11
C GLY A 79 16.23 2.28 16.11
N PHE A 80 15.74 1.84 14.95
CA PHE A 80 14.67 0.83 14.91
C PHE A 80 15.22 -0.54 15.31
N LYS A 81 14.58 -1.17 16.31
CA LYS A 81 14.95 -2.51 16.77
C LYS A 81 14.54 -3.57 15.76
N TYR A 82 13.30 -3.47 15.26
CA TYR A 82 12.75 -4.37 14.25
C TYR A 82 12.34 -3.62 12.99
N VAL A 83 12.65 -4.20 11.83
CA VAL A 83 12.34 -3.70 10.49
C VAL A 83 11.64 -4.82 9.72
N PHE A 84 10.38 -4.61 9.35
CA PHE A 84 9.53 -5.57 8.66
C PHE A 84 9.17 -5.10 7.24
N ASP A 85 8.79 -6.05 6.39
CA ASP A 85 8.43 -5.79 5.00
C ASP A 85 6.91 -5.74 4.82
N THR A 86 6.36 -4.59 4.40
CA THR A 86 4.94 -4.46 4.06
C THR A 86 4.56 -5.29 2.83
N ASN A 87 5.52 -5.81 2.06
CA ASN A 87 5.23 -6.78 1.00
C ASN A 87 4.58 -8.06 1.55
N PHE A 88 4.95 -8.51 2.77
CA PHE A 88 4.33 -9.68 3.41
C PHE A 88 2.82 -9.48 3.56
N SER A 89 2.41 -8.30 4.04
CA SER A 89 0.98 -7.98 4.18
C SER A 89 0.32 -7.54 2.88
N ALA A 90 1.09 -7.20 1.84
CA ALA A 90 0.56 -7.08 0.49
C ALA A 90 0.10 -8.46 -0.01
N ASP A 91 0.87 -9.52 0.25
CA ASP A 91 0.42 -10.89 -0.03
C ASP A 91 -0.81 -11.26 0.81
N MET A 92 -0.85 -10.90 2.11
CA MET A 92 -2.07 -11.07 2.93
C MET A 92 -3.28 -10.35 2.32
N THR A 93 -3.08 -9.11 1.85
CA THR A 93 -4.14 -8.32 1.20
C THR A 93 -4.65 -9.04 -0.04
N ILE A 94 -3.77 -9.64 -0.84
CA ILE A 94 -4.17 -10.41 -2.02
C ILE A 94 -4.94 -11.67 -1.67
N VAL A 95 -4.53 -12.39 -0.63
CA VAL A 95 -5.28 -13.58 -0.19
C VAL A 95 -6.72 -13.20 0.14
N GLU A 96 -6.93 -12.13 0.91
CA GLU A 96 -8.27 -11.66 1.28
C GLU A 96 -9.03 -11.04 0.10
N GLU A 97 -8.41 -10.14 -0.67
CA GLU A 97 -9.04 -9.36 -1.74
C GLU A 97 -9.37 -10.24 -2.95
N ALA A 98 -8.49 -11.18 -3.30
CA ALA A 98 -8.80 -12.16 -4.35
C ALA A 98 -9.89 -13.15 -3.90
N SER A 99 -9.88 -13.58 -2.64
CA SER A 99 -10.95 -14.44 -2.10
C SER A 99 -12.30 -13.72 -2.10
N GLU A 100 -12.32 -12.45 -1.71
CA GLU A 100 -13.52 -11.60 -1.77
C GLU A 100 -14.00 -11.43 -3.21
N LEU A 101 -13.10 -11.16 -4.16
CA LEU A 101 -13.45 -11.05 -5.58
C LEU A 101 -14.09 -12.33 -6.10
N VAL A 102 -13.45 -13.48 -5.87
CA VAL A 102 -13.95 -14.79 -6.31
C VAL A 102 -15.32 -15.06 -5.71
N LYS A 103 -15.50 -14.76 -4.42
CA LYS A 103 -16.80 -14.91 -3.74
C LYS A 103 -17.88 -14.02 -4.37
N ARG A 104 -17.61 -12.74 -4.63
CA ARG A 104 -18.57 -11.82 -5.28
C ARG A 104 -18.89 -12.22 -6.73
N ILE A 105 -17.94 -12.82 -7.45
CA ILE A 105 -18.17 -13.36 -8.80
C ILE A 105 -19.10 -14.58 -8.77
N GLN A 106 -18.91 -15.48 -7.80
CA GLN A 106 -19.66 -16.74 -7.70
C GLN A 106 -21.04 -16.55 -7.04
N ASP A 107 -21.17 -15.60 -6.13
CA ASP A 107 -22.39 -15.33 -5.37
C ASP A 107 -22.73 -13.83 -5.41
N PRO A 108 -23.75 -13.42 -6.20
CA PRO A 108 -24.20 -12.03 -6.27
C PRO A 108 -24.67 -11.45 -4.92
N SER A 109 -25.03 -12.30 -3.94
CA SER A 109 -25.41 -11.85 -2.60
C SER A 109 -24.20 -11.48 -1.73
N ALA A 110 -22.99 -11.89 -2.11
CA ALA A 110 -21.77 -11.62 -1.37
C ALA A 110 -21.28 -10.16 -1.50
N GLY A 111 -21.78 -9.41 -2.47
CA GLY A 111 -21.49 -7.99 -2.62
C GLY A 111 -21.59 -7.51 -4.08
N PRO A 112 -21.71 -6.19 -4.29
CA PRO A 112 -21.87 -5.64 -5.63
C PRO A 112 -20.59 -5.73 -6.46
N LEU A 113 -20.78 -5.81 -7.78
CA LEU A 113 -19.74 -5.70 -8.80
C LEU A 113 -20.00 -4.47 -9.70
N PRO A 114 -18.96 -3.84 -10.29
CA PRO A 114 -17.54 -4.17 -10.12
C PRO A 114 -17.06 -3.90 -8.69
N MET A 115 -16.15 -4.75 -8.20
CA MET A 115 -15.42 -4.49 -6.96
C MET A 115 -14.27 -3.51 -7.24
N PHE A 116 -14.03 -2.58 -6.34
CA PHE A 116 -12.92 -1.63 -6.39
C PHE A 116 -11.88 -1.97 -5.33
N THR A 117 -10.60 -1.81 -5.64
CA THR A 117 -9.54 -1.93 -4.63
C THR A 117 -9.67 -0.89 -3.52
N SER A 118 -9.30 -1.24 -2.30
CA SER A 118 -9.37 -0.34 -1.12
C SER A 118 -8.00 0.08 -0.53
N CYS A 119 -6.89 -0.43 -1.09
CA CYS A 119 -5.56 -0.26 -0.51
C CYS A 119 -4.95 1.16 -0.63
N CYS A 120 -5.47 1.99 -1.55
CA CYS A 120 -5.05 3.37 -1.78
C CYS A 120 -5.90 4.35 -0.94
N PRO A 121 -5.36 4.97 0.13
CA PRO A 121 -6.16 5.79 1.03
C PRO A 121 -6.66 7.08 0.37
N ALA A 122 -5.92 7.64 -0.60
CA ALA A 122 -6.39 8.80 -1.35
C ALA A 122 -7.61 8.47 -2.24
N TRP A 123 -7.68 7.25 -2.77
CA TRP A 123 -8.86 6.75 -3.48
C TRP A 123 -10.03 6.53 -2.52
N VAL A 124 -9.81 5.90 -1.37
CA VAL A 124 -10.86 5.72 -0.35
C VAL A 124 -11.40 7.08 0.13
N ASN A 125 -10.52 8.04 0.40
CA ASN A 125 -10.91 9.41 0.77
C ASN A 125 -11.75 10.08 -0.32
N TYR A 126 -11.39 9.87 -1.60
CA TYR A 126 -12.17 10.38 -2.72
C TYR A 126 -13.57 9.76 -2.76
N VAL A 127 -13.69 8.42 -2.63
CA VAL A 127 -14.97 7.71 -2.61
C VAL A 127 -15.86 8.22 -1.47
N GLU A 128 -15.34 8.27 -0.24
CA GLU A 128 -16.11 8.70 0.93
C GLU A 128 -16.65 10.14 0.83
N GLN A 129 -15.96 11.02 0.10
CA GLN A 129 -16.31 12.44 0.00
C GLN A 129 -17.09 12.78 -1.27
N SER A 130 -16.81 12.11 -2.38
CA SER A 130 -17.30 12.49 -3.71
C SER A 130 -18.26 11.49 -4.33
N ASP A 131 -18.12 10.20 -4.01
CA ASP A 131 -18.94 9.12 -4.60
C ASP A 131 -19.27 8.04 -3.52
N PRO A 132 -19.88 8.42 -2.37
CA PRO A 132 -20.08 7.52 -1.23
C PRO A 132 -20.97 6.31 -1.53
N GLU A 133 -21.78 6.37 -2.58
CA GLU A 133 -22.56 5.23 -3.09
C GLU A 133 -21.68 4.08 -3.62
N LEU A 134 -20.40 4.33 -3.91
CA LEU A 134 -19.44 3.30 -4.30
C LEU A 134 -18.81 2.58 -3.10
N ILE A 135 -19.06 3.01 -1.86
CA ILE A 135 -18.50 2.36 -0.66
C ILE A 135 -18.80 0.85 -0.62
N PRO A 136 -20.03 0.35 -0.90
CA PRO A 136 -20.31 -1.08 -0.94
C PRO A 136 -19.51 -1.85 -1.99
N GLN A 137 -19.03 -1.16 -3.04
CA GLN A 137 -18.21 -1.74 -4.09
C GLN A 137 -16.71 -1.76 -3.75
N LEU A 138 -16.25 -1.02 -2.74
CA LEU A 138 -14.87 -1.17 -2.24
C LEU A 138 -14.67 -2.58 -1.67
N SER A 139 -13.48 -3.13 -1.87
CA SER A 139 -13.05 -4.31 -1.12
C SER A 139 -13.11 -4.02 0.37
N SER A 140 -13.57 -5.00 1.14
CA SER A 140 -13.59 -4.93 2.60
C SER A 140 -12.21 -5.07 3.23
N CYS A 141 -11.19 -5.39 2.42
CA CYS A 141 -9.81 -5.54 2.87
C CYS A 141 -9.25 -4.23 3.44
N ARG A 142 -8.45 -4.36 4.49
CA ARG A 142 -7.56 -3.28 4.95
C ARG A 142 -6.42 -3.11 3.96
N SER A 143 -5.75 -1.95 3.96
CA SER A 143 -4.52 -1.80 3.18
C SER A 143 -3.39 -2.66 3.75
N PRO A 144 -2.33 -2.98 2.96
CA PRO A 144 -1.18 -3.73 3.44
C PRO A 144 -0.55 -3.11 4.71
N MET A 145 -0.47 -1.79 4.79
CA MET A 145 0.04 -1.09 5.99
C MET A 145 -0.83 -1.38 7.22
N GLY A 146 -2.14 -1.28 7.08
CA GLY A 146 -3.08 -1.53 8.16
C GLY A 146 -3.10 -3.00 8.59
N MET A 147 -3.05 -3.94 7.64
CA MET A 147 -2.97 -5.37 7.94
C MET A 147 -1.69 -5.71 8.73
N LEU A 148 -0.52 -5.24 8.27
CA LEU A 148 0.74 -5.50 8.98
C LEU A 148 0.76 -4.84 10.35
N SER A 149 0.24 -3.63 10.49
CA SER A 149 0.17 -2.97 11.79
C SER A 149 -0.69 -3.74 12.78
N SER A 150 -1.81 -4.31 12.34
CA SER A 150 -2.64 -5.17 13.19
C SER A 150 -1.90 -6.44 13.60
N ALA A 151 -1.22 -7.10 12.66
CA ALA A 151 -0.39 -8.28 12.93
C ALA A 151 0.81 -7.97 13.86
N ILE A 152 1.41 -6.78 13.74
CA ILE A 152 2.48 -6.32 14.64
C ILE A 152 1.94 -6.13 16.07
N ARG A 153 0.76 -5.54 16.22
CA ARG A 153 0.15 -5.23 17.53
C ARG A 153 -0.45 -6.45 18.23
N LYS A 154 -0.64 -7.55 17.52
CA LYS A 154 -1.26 -8.77 18.03
C LYS A 154 -0.27 -9.93 18.01
N ASP A 155 0.01 -10.46 16.82
CA ASP A 155 0.71 -11.73 16.68
C ASP A 155 2.22 -11.57 17.01
N PHE A 156 2.86 -10.48 16.59
CA PHE A 156 4.27 -10.22 16.93
C PHE A 156 4.47 -9.98 18.42
N THR A 157 3.59 -9.22 19.05
CA THR A 157 3.63 -8.95 20.49
C THR A 157 3.43 -10.21 21.31
N GLU A 158 2.55 -11.11 20.88
CA GLU A 158 2.35 -12.42 21.49
C GLU A 158 3.62 -13.28 21.36
N VAL A 159 4.16 -13.42 20.14
CA VAL A 159 5.38 -14.20 19.86
C VAL A 159 6.59 -13.69 20.65
N LYS A 160 6.72 -12.37 20.82
CA LYS A 160 7.83 -11.75 21.55
C LYS A 160 7.56 -11.51 23.03
N ASN A 161 6.38 -11.87 23.54
CA ASN A 161 5.94 -11.60 24.91
C ASN A 161 6.09 -10.11 25.30
N ILE A 162 5.63 -9.21 24.43
CA ILE A 162 5.64 -7.75 24.60
C ILE A 162 4.20 -7.27 24.76
N LYS A 163 3.94 -6.26 25.60
CA LYS A 163 2.61 -5.66 25.65
C LYS A 163 2.34 -4.86 24.37
N PRO A 164 1.16 -4.97 23.74
CA PRO A 164 0.82 -4.19 22.55
C PRO A 164 1.05 -2.68 22.68
N THR A 165 0.81 -2.12 23.87
CA THR A 165 1.03 -0.71 24.21
C THR A 165 2.50 -0.29 24.24
N ASP A 166 3.42 -1.24 24.38
CA ASP A 166 4.86 -0.99 24.47
C ASP A 166 5.53 -0.98 23.09
N VAL A 167 4.82 -1.40 22.05
CA VAL A 167 5.31 -1.27 20.67
C VAL A 167 5.21 0.18 20.22
N PHE A 168 6.26 0.67 19.56
CA PHE A 168 6.26 1.92 18.81
C PHE A 168 6.41 1.57 17.32
N ASN A 169 5.30 1.57 16.58
CA ASN A 169 5.20 1.09 15.20
C ASN A 169 5.15 2.26 14.22
N VAL A 170 6.20 2.41 13.40
CA VAL A 170 6.31 3.46 12.38
C VAL A 170 6.24 2.87 10.98
N ALA A 171 5.33 3.36 10.15
CA ALA A 171 5.23 2.96 8.75
C ALA A 171 6.03 3.90 7.84
N ILE A 172 6.95 3.34 7.05
CA ILE A 172 7.68 4.07 6.02
C ILE A 172 6.96 3.90 4.68
N MET A 173 6.40 4.99 4.14
CA MET A 173 5.46 4.94 3.02
C MET A 173 5.81 5.96 1.93
N PRO A 174 5.62 5.68 0.63
CA PRO A 174 5.83 6.67 -0.43
C PRO A 174 4.65 7.65 -0.56
N CYS A 175 3.73 7.71 0.41
CA CYS A 175 2.45 8.39 0.29
C CYS A 175 2.12 9.24 1.52
N THR A 176 1.67 10.47 1.31
CA THR A 176 1.20 11.36 2.37
C THR A 176 -0.20 11.01 2.88
N ALA A 177 -1.08 10.47 2.03
CA ALA A 177 -2.42 10.04 2.45
C ALA A 177 -2.38 8.86 3.44
N LYS A 178 -1.28 8.10 3.49
CA LYS A 178 -1.06 7.09 4.55
C LYS A 178 -1.01 7.72 5.94
N LYS A 179 -0.55 8.98 6.09
CA LYS A 179 -0.59 9.72 7.36
C LYS A 179 -2.03 9.99 7.83
N ASP A 180 -2.98 10.16 6.91
CA ASP A 180 -4.41 10.32 7.22
C ASP A 180 -5.09 8.97 7.48
N GLU A 181 -4.68 7.92 6.76
CA GLU A 181 -5.20 6.56 6.97
C GLU A 181 -5.05 6.10 8.43
N ILE A 182 -3.88 6.32 9.05
CA ILE A 182 -3.63 5.90 10.44
C ILE A 182 -4.47 6.65 11.49
N GLU A 183 -5.14 7.73 11.10
CA GLU A 183 -6.05 8.50 11.97
C GLU A 183 -7.49 7.96 11.91
N ARG A 184 -7.76 6.95 11.08
CA ARG A 184 -9.08 6.34 10.95
C ARG A 184 -9.41 5.54 12.21
N PRO A 185 -10.57 5.77 12.88
CA PRO A 185 -10.95 5.07 14.11
C PRO A 185 -10.94 3.54 13.99
N GLN A 186 -11.15 3.00 12.79
CA GLN A 186 -11.14 1.57 12.51
C GLN A 186 -9.74 0.93 12.57
N LEU A 187 -8.68 1.75 12.55
CA LEU A 187 -7.27 1.32 12.66
C LEU A 187 -6.69 1.60 14.05
N TYR A 188 -7.56 1.62 15.06
CA TYR A 188 -7.21 1.66 16.47
C TYR A 188 -7.49 0.29 17.06
N THR A 189 -6.66 -0.12 18.02
CA THR A 189 -6.91 -1.28 18.86
C THR A 189 -8.18 -1.07 19.67
N LYS A 190 -8.73 -2.16 20.23
CA LYS A 190 -9.90 -2.09 21.12
C LYS A 190 -9.69 -1.19 22.33
N ASP A 191 -8.44 -1.00 22.75
CA ASP A 191 -8.04 -0.15 23.87
C ASP A 191 -7.82 1.32 23.47
N GLY A 192 -8.14 1.70 22.23
CA GLY A 192 -8.05 3.09 21.74
C GLY A 192 -6.64 3.54 21.37
N VAL A 193 -5.70 2.62 21.15
CA VAL A 193 -4.33 2.92 20.69
C VAL A 193 -4.25 2.77 19.18
N LYS A 194 -3.54 3.65 18.47
CA LYS A 194 -3.34 3.47 17.02
C LYS A 194 -2.57 2.18 16.73
N GLU A 195 -3.01 1.43 15.71
CA GLU A 195 -2.24 0.27 15.25
C GLU A 195 -0.89 0.69 14.67
N THR A 196 -0.85 1.87 14.00
CA THR A 196 0.37 2.54 13.50
C THR A 196 0.53 3.89 14.18
N ASP A 197 1.64 4.15 14.87
CA ASP A 197 1.82 5.38 15.63
C ASP A 197 2.12 6.58 14.71
N TYR A 198 3.04 6.38 13.75
CA TYR A 198 3.49 7.42 12.83
C TYR A 198 3.70 6.87 11.43
N VAL A 199 3.56 7.73 10.43
CA VAL A 199 3.94 7.45 9.04
C VAL A 199 5.03 8.43 8.62
N ILE A 200 6.16 7.89 8.16
CA ILE A 200 7.29 8.66 7.64
C ILE A 200 7.37 8.43 6.13
N THR A 201 7.43 9.50 5.37
CA THR A 201 7.56 9.42 3.91
C THR A 201 8.97 9.01 3.48
N THR A 202 9.14 8.54 2.25
CA THR A 202 10.48 8.30 1.68
C THR A 202 11.39 9.54 1.74
N ARG A 203 10.81 10.74 1.55
CA ARG A 203 11.56 12.01 1.67
C ARG A 203 11.98 12.29 3.10
N GLU A 204 11.09 12.07 4.06
CA GLU A 204 11.40 12.19 5.49
C GLU A 204 12.51 11.20 5.89
N LEU A 205 12.42 9.93 5.46
CA LEU A 205 13.48 8.94 5.71
C LEU A 205 14.82 9.36 5.09
N MET A 206 14.82 9.87 3.85
CA MET A 206 16.03 10.41 3.23
C MET A 206 16.62 11.56 4.07
N ARG A 207 15.80 12.47 4.60
CA ARG A 207 16.27 13.55 5.50
C ARG A 207 16.85 12.99 6.79
N MET A 208 16.22 11.98 7.40
CA MET A 208 16.74 11.30 8.60
C MET A 208 18.11 10.67 8.35
N ILE A 209 18.27 9.92 7.24
CA ILE A 209 19.55 9.29 6.85
C ILE A 209 20.64 10.35 6.65
N LYS A 210 20.34 11.43 5.93
CA LYS A 210 21.28 12.55 5.69
C LYS A 210 21.67 13.25 7.00
N LYS A 211 20.69 13.53 7.87
CA LYS A 211 20.91 14.16 9.18
C LYS A 211 21.77 13.31 10.10
N ALA A 212 21.57 11.99 10.08
CA ALA A 212 22.39 11.02 10.81
C ALA A 212 23.78 10.80 10.19
N LYS A 213 24.09 11.47 9.06
CA LYS A 213 25.36 11.33 8.31
C LYS A 213 25.68 9.89 7.90
N ILE A 214 24.64 9.08 7.65
CA ILE A 214 24.77 7.69 7.23
C ILE A 214 25.16 7.65 5.75
N ASN A 215 26.31 7.02 5.44
CA ASN A 215 26.75 6.83 4.06
C ASN A 215 26.03 5.63 3.41
N PHE A 216 24.79 5.85 2.98
CA PHE A 216 23.89 4.82 2.44
C PHE A 216 24.54 3.94 1.36
N LYS A 217 25.30 4.55 0.44
CA LYS A 217 25.93 3.84 -0.70
C LYS A 217 26.97 2.80 -0.26
N LYS A 218 27.55 2.97 0.93
CA LYS A 218 28.57 2.08 1.50
C LYS A 218 28.03 1.15 2.58
N LEU A 219 26.72 1.17 2.84
CA LEU A 219 26.15 0.27 3.84
C LEU A 219 26.25 -1.19 3.38
N PRO A 220 26.52 -2.12 4.29
CA PRO A 220 26.30 -3.53 4.02
C PRO A 220 24.81 -3.79 3.84
N ASP A 221 24.47 -4.94 3.25
CA ASP A 221 23.09 -5.40 3.18
C ASP A 221 22.72 -6.17 4.46
N THR A 222 21.54 -5.90 5.02
CA THR A 222 20.96 -6.64 6.16
C THR A 222 19.55 -7.10 5.78
N PRO A 223 19.16 -8.35 6.04
CA PRO A 223 17.80 -8.80 5.78
C PRO A 223 16.80 -8.13 6.74
N PHE A 224 15.52 -8.11 6.37
CA PHE A 224 14.44 -7.79 7.29
C PHE A 224 14.44 -8.72 8.50
N ASP A 225 13.87 -8.27 9.62
CA ASP A 225 13.71 -9.10 10.81
C ASP A 225 12.71 -10.24 10.57
N THR A 226 13.05 -11.42 11.10
CA THR A 226 12.27 -12.65 10.96
C THR A 226 10.86 -12.50 11.56
N LEU A 227 9.85 -13.00 10.83
CA LEU A 227 8.39 -13.12 11.13
C LEU A 227 7.56 -12.52 9.98
N TYR A 228 7.96 -11.35 9.46
CA TYR A 228 7.29 -10.64 8.36
C TYR A 228 8.28 -10.19 7.28
N ALA A 229 9.26 -11.05 6.97
CA ALA A 229 10.34 -10.78 6.01
C ALA A 229 10.10 -11.40 4.63
N GLU A 230 9.38 -12.51 4.58
CA GLU A 230 9.12 -13.24 3.33
C GLU A 230 7.98 -12.58 2.56
N SER A 231 8.13 -12.46 1.25
CA SER A 231 7.05 -11.99 0.38
C SER A 231 7.22 -12.57 -1.01
N THR A 232 6.12 -12.62 -1.76
CA THR A 232 6.10 -13.12 -3.13
C THR A 232 6.36 -12.01 -4.14
N GLY A 233 6.58 -12.41 -5.39
CA GLY A 233 6.60 -11.46 -6.51
C GLY A 233 5.26 -10.76 -6.76
N ALA A 234 4.15 -11.22 -6.17
CA ALA A 234 2.86 -10.55 -6.22
C ALA A 234 2.83 -9.34 -5.28
N GLY A 235 3.22 -9.51 -4.01
CA GLY A 235 3.39 -8.40 -3.08
C GLY A 235 4.42 -7.37 -3.55
N ALA A 236 5.50 -7.81 -4.23
CA ALA A 236 6.53 -6.90 -4.73
C ALA A 236 6.05 -5.91 -5.82
N ILE A 237 5.07 -6.29 -6.64
CA ILE A 237 4.59 -5.44 -7.75
C ILE A 237 3.50 -4.44 -7.34
N PHE A 238 2.98 -4.50 -6.10
CA PHE A 238 1.91 -3.64 -5.58
C PHE A 238 2.13 -2.14 -5.81
N CYS A 239 3.39 -1.69 -5.83
CA CYS A 239 3.70 -0.27 -5.98
C CYS A 239 3.49 0.28 -7.39
N GLY A 240 3.44 -0.56 -8.42
CA GLY A 240 3.15 -0.13 -9.78
C GLY A 240 1.65 -0.14 -10.08
N SER A 241 1.17 0.80 -10.89
CA SER A 241 -0.21 0.74 -11.40
C SER A 241 -0.45 -0.53 -12.20
N GLY A 242 -1.47 -1.30 -11.81
CA GLY A 242 -1.78 -2.63 -12.33
C GLY A 242 -1.16 -3.77 -11.53
N GLY A 243 -0.31 -3.45 -10.55
CA GLY A 243 0.37 -4.45 -9.73
C GLY A 243 -0.57 -5.18 -8.79
N VAL A 244 -1.53 -4.46 -8.19
CA VAL A 244 -2.56 -5.06 -7.32
C VAL A 244 -3.49 -5.93 -8.14
N MET A 245 -3.92 -5.43 -9.31
CA MET A 245 -4.73 -6.17 -10.26
C MET A 245 -4.06 -7.47 -10.71
N GLU A 246 -2.80 -7.40 -11.17
CA GLU A 246 -2.06 -8.59 -11.59
C GLU A 246 -1.89 -9.58 -10.45
N ALA A 247 -1.56 -9.10 -9.25
CA ALA A 247 -1.43 -9.95 -8.07
C ALA A 247 -2.74 -10.64 -7.68
N ALA A 248 -3.87 -9.92 -7.72
CA ALA A 248 -5.20 -10.47 -7.44
C ALA A 248 -5.61 -11.51 -8.49
N LEU A 249 -5.33 -11.26 -9.77
CA LEU A 249 -5.62 -12.20 -10.85
C LEU A 249 -4.85 -13.52 -10.72
N ARG A 250 -3.57 -13.47 -10.32
CA ARG A 250 -2.76 -14.68 -10.05
C ARG A 250 -3.42 -15.57 -9.00
N THR A 251 -3.83 -14.97 -7.88
CA THR A 251 -4.47 -15.71 -6.78
C THR A 251 -5.88 -16.15 -7.12
N ALA A 252 -6.68 -15.29 -7.76
CA ALA A 252 -8.03 -15.64 -8.20
C ALA A 252 -8.01 -16.83 -9.18
N TYR A 253 -7.02 -16.90 -10.07
CA TYR A 253 -6.83 -18.03 -10.96
C TYR A 253 -6.63 -19.34 -10.19
N LYS A 254 -5.76 -19.33 -9.18
CA LYS A 254 -5.54 -20.49 -8.31
C LYS A 254 -6.80 -20.90 -7.56
N LEU A 255 -7.52 -19.93 -6.99
CA LEU A 255 -8.73 -20.19 -6.20
C LEU A 255 -9.88 -20.75 -7.06
N ILE A 256 -10.02 -20.30 -8.30
CA ILE A 256 -11.09 -20.77 -9.21
C ILE A 256 -10.73 -22.12 -9.85
N THR A 257 -9.48 -22.29 -10.29
CA THR A 257 -9.09 -23.45 -11.12
C THR A 257 -8.40 -24.57 -10.35
N GLY A 258 -7.91 -24.31 -9.14
CA GLY A 258 -7.04 -25.20 -8.37
C GLY A 258 -5.58 -25.25 -8.87
N ASN A 259 -5.28 -24.64 -10.02
CA ASN A 259 -3.99 -24.73 -10.70
C ASN A 259 -3.23 -23.40 -10.66
N GLU A 260 -1.90 -23.46 -10.77
CA GLU A 260 -1.10 -22.26 -10.97
C GLU A 260 -1.25 -21.73 -12.41
N MET A 261 -1.13 -20.42 -12.59
CA MET A 261 -1.04 -19.84 -13.93
C MET A 261 0.25 -20.28 -14.60
N ALA A 262 0.17 -20.77 -15.85
CA ALA A 262 1.36 -21.13 -16.63
C ALA A 262 2.23 -19.90 -16.93
N ASP A 263 1.61 -18.79 -17.29
CA ASP A 263 2.24 -17.46 -17.37
C ASP A 263 1.55 -16.52 -16.37
N TYR A 264 2.26 -16.17 -15.29
CA TYR A 264 1.76 -15.26 -14.26
C TYR A 264 1.91 -13.78 -14.64
N HIS A 265 2.43 -13.47 -15.84
CA HIS A 265 2.56 -12.11 -16.34
C HIS A 265 1.29 -11.61 -17.04
N VAL A 266 0.50 -10.82 -16.33
CA VAL A 266 -0.67 -10.15 -16.92
C VAL A 266 -0.27 -8.79 -17.52
N LYS A 267 0.47 -8.81 -18.65
CA LYS A 267 1.04 -7.59 -19.25
C LYS A 267 -0.01 -6.51 -19.59
N ALA A 268 -1.24 -6.92 -19.89
CA ALA A 268 -2.33 -6.02 -20.28
C ALA A 268 -2.73 -5.01 -19.19
N VAL A 269 -2.43 -5.28 -17.91
CA VAL A 269 -2.73 -4.37 -16.80
C VAL A 269 -1.54 -3.49 -16.40
N ARG A 270 -0.35 -3.74 -16.97
CA ARG A 270 0.88 -2.96 -16.70
C ARG A 270 0.94 -1.70 -17.56
N GLY A 271 1.86 -0.80 -17.22
CA GLY A 271 2.17 0.40 -18.01
C GLY A 271 1.51 1.69 -17.50
N LEU A 272 1.77 2.78 -18.22
CA LEU A 272 1.47 4.16 -17.80
C LEU A 272 0.19 4.73 -18.41
N ASP A 273 -0.57 3.94 -19.16
CA ASP A 273 -1.86 4.36 -19.71
C ASP A 273 -2.86 4.68 -18.59
N GLY A 274 -3.55 5.80 -18.73
CA GLY A 274 -4.42 6.34 -17.67
C GLY A 274 -5.55 5.39 -17.24
N ILE A 275 -6.10 4.65 -18.21
CA ILE A 275 -7.07 3.57 -18.01
C ILE A 275 -6.60 2.38 -18.84
N LYS A 276 -6.55 1.20 -18.22
CA LYS A 276 -6.23 -0.07 -18.87
C LYS A 276 -7.41 -1.01 -18.66
N ILE A 277 -7.90 -1.65 -19.72
CA ILE A 277 -9.00 -2.63 -19.66
C ILE A 277 -8.45 -3.92 -20.24
N ALA A 278 -8.71 -5.03 -19.56
CA ALA A 278 -8.26 -6.35 -20.00
C ALA A 278 -9.33 -7.39 -19.70
N THR A 279 -9.37 -8.43 -20.51
CA THR A 279 -10.11 -9.65 -20.20
C THR A 279 -9.10 -10.77 -20.03
N VAL A 280 -9.14 -11.45 -18.90
CA VAL A 280 -8.27 -12.58 -18.58
C VAL A 280 -9.13 -13.82 -18.48
N ASP A 281 -8.72 -14.88 -19.16
CA ASP A 281 -9.37 -16.18 -19.03
C ASP A 281 -8.90 -16.86 -17.74
N ILE A 282 -9.85 -17.17 -16.86
CA ILE A 282 -9.62 -17.91 -15.64
C ILE A 282 -10.32 -19.27 -15.75
N GLY A 283 -9.60 -20.27 -16.26
CA GLY A 283 -10.09 -21.63 -16.40
C GLY A 283 -11.35 -21.76 -17.27
N GLY A 284 -11.43 -21.01 -18.37
CA GLY A 284 -12.58 -20.95 -19.27
C GLY A 284 -13.61 -19.87 -18.91
N THR A 285 -13.43 -19.14 -17.80
CA THR A 285 -14.28 -18.02 -17.41
C THR A 285 -13.61 -16.69 -17.77
N PRO A 286 -14.13 -15.92 -18.74
CA PRO A 286 -13.58 -14.61 -19.08
C PRO A 286 -13.90 -13.58 -17.99
N VAL A 287 -12.87 -13.09 -17.30
CA VAL A 287 -12.99 -12.04 -16.28
C VAL A 287 -12.48 -10.72 -16.84
N SER A 288 -13.38 -9.77 -17.02
CA SER A 288 -13.01 -8.42 -17.46
C SER A 288 -12.63 -7.56 -16.25
N VAL A 289 -11.52 -6.85 -16.37
CA VAL A 289 -10.94 -6.01 -15.32
C VAL A 289 -10.53 -4.66 -15.87
N ALA A 290 -10.43 -3.66 -15.00
CA ALA A 290 -9.89 -2.36 -15.36
C ALA A 290 -8.91 -1.83 -14.31
N VAL A 291 -7.99 -0.98 -14.74
CA VAL A 291 -7.05 -0.27 -13.88
C VAL A 291 -7.12 1.21 -14.23
N ALA A 292 -7.33 2.06 -13.24
CA ALA A 292 -7.26 3.50 -13.37
C ALA A 292 -6.12 4.07 -12.51
N GLN A 293 -5.28 4.89 -13.13
CA GLN A 293 -4.24 5.64 -12.42
C GLN A 293 -4.50 7.14 -12.51
N GLY A 294 -4.46 7.82 -11.36
CA GLY A 294 -4.94 9.19 -11.22
C GLY A 294 -6.44 9.27 -10.97
N ILE A 295 -6.85 10.08 -9.98
CA ILE A 295 -8.27 10.31 -9.66
C ILE A 295 -9.06 10.83 -10.86
N ALA A 296 -8.45 11.64 -11.73
CA ALA A 296 -9.09 12.12 -12.95
C ALA A 296 -9.51 10.98 -13.90
N ASN A 297 -8.69 9.93 -14.01
CA ASN A 297 -9.00 8.76 -14.83
C ASN A 297 -9.99 7.83 -14.11
N ALA A 298 -9.90 7.69 -12.79
CA ALA A 298 -10.90 6.98 -12.00
C ALA A 298 -12.31 7.57 -12.22
N LYS A 299 -12.44 8.91 -12.19
CA LYS A 299 -13.70 9.60 -12.48
C LYS A 299 -14.26 9.30 -13.87
N LYS A 300 -13.40 9.28 -14.90
CA LYS A 300 -13.80 8.91 -16.26
C LYS A 300 -14.29 7.46 -16.31
N LEU A 301 -13.58 6.54 -15.67
CA LEU A 301 -13.94 5.12 -15.61
C LEU A 301 -15.27 4.90 -14.87
N ILE A 302 -15.48 5.56 -13.72
CA ILE A 302 -16.74 5.52 -12.97
C ILE A 302 -17.89 6.02 -13.83
N LYS A 303 -17.71 7.12 -14.56
CA LYS A 303 -18.74 7.65 -15.48
C LYS A 303 -19.11 6.61 -16.55
N LYS A 304 -18.13 5.92 -17.14
CA LYS A 304 -18.37 4.83 -18.10
C LYS A 304 -19.13 3.66 -17.48
N VAL A 305 -18.75 3.23 -16.27
CA VAL A 305 -19.45 2.16 -15.54
C VAL A 305 -20.90 2.55 -15.26
N ARG A 306 -21.15 3.77 -14.80
CA ARG A 306 -22.51 4.28 -14.52
C ARG A 306 -23.38 4.40 -15.77
N SER A 307 -22.79 4.72 -16.93
CA SER A 307 -23.54 4.82 -18.19
C SER A 307 -23.77 3.47 -18.87
N GLY A 308 -23.23 2.37 -18.34
CA GLY A 308 -23.28 1.07 -19.01
C GLY A 308 -22.50 1.03 -20.32
N ASP A 309 -21.41 1.80 -20.41
CA ASP A 309 -20.54 1.83 -21.59
C ASP A 309 -20.05 0.41 -21.94
N GLU A 310 -20.18 0.05 -23.21
CA GLU A 310 -19.89 -1.29 -23.74
C GLU A 310 -18.46 -1.76 -23.42
N ASP A 311 -17.49 -0.85 -23.34
CA ASP A 311 -16.10 -1.17 -23.03
C ASP A 311 -15.92 -1.71 -21.59
N VAL A 312 -16.82 -1.35 -20.67
CA VAL A 312 -16.67 -1.63 -19.23
C VAL A 312 -17.88 -2.31 -18.61
N LYS A 313 -18.96 -2.56 -19.35
CA LYS A 313 -20.19 -3.17 -18.84
C LYS A 313 -19.98 -4.54 -18.17
N ASN A 314 -18.95 -5.27 -18.58
CA ASN A 314 -18.62 -6.60 -18.06
C ASN A 314 -17.50 -6.60 -17.02
N VAL A 315 -16.93 -5.43 -16.70
CA VAL A 315 -15.83 -5.32 -15.73
C VAL A 315 -16.30 -5.77 -14.35
N LYS A 316 -15.55 -6.69 -13.74
CA LYS A 316 -15.85 -7.25 -12.42
C LYS A 316 -14.92 -6.71 -11.34
N PHE A 317 -13.72 -6.27 -11.70
CA PHE A 317 -12.75 -5.76 -10.74
C PHE A 317 -12.02 -4.53 -11.30
N ILE A 318 -11.88 -3.50 -10.46
CA ILE A 318 -11.26 -2.23 -10.81
C ILE A 318 -10.18 -1.87 -9.78
N GLU A 319 -8.93 -1.82 -10.23
CA GLU A 319 -7.85 -1.21 -9.45
C GLU A 319 -7.88 0.32 -9.63
N VAL A 320 -7.82 1.06 -8.52
CA VAL A 320 -7.66 2.51 -8.57
C VAL A 320 -6.47 2.96 -7.74
N MET A 321 -5.50 3.58 -8.42
CA MET A 321 -4.38 4.28 -7.79
C MET A 321 -4.55 5.78 -7.98
N ALA A 322 -4.53 6.56 -6.89
CA ALA A 322 -4.70 8.00 -6.97
C ALA A 322 -3.55 8.74 -7.68
N CYS A 323 -2.35 8.15 -7.69
CA CYS A 323 -1.15 8.69 -8.32
C CYS A 323 -0.91 8.04 -9.70
N PRO A 324 -0.52 8.82 -10.73
CA PRO A 324 0.06 8.27 -11.95
C PRO A 324 1.33 7.46 -11.64
N GLY A 325 1.50 6.31 -12.28
CA GLY A 325 2.57 5.33 -12.02
C GLY A 325 2.28 4.36 -10.88
N GLY A 326 1.34 4.69 -9.98
CA GLY A 326 1.09 3.95 -8.74
C GLY A 326 1.79 4.60 -7.54
N CYS A 327 2.22 3.80 -6.58
CA CYS A 327 2.93 4.27 -5.38
C CYS A 327 4.42 4.57 -5.61
N VAL A 328 4.99 4.15 -6.74
CA VAL A 328 6.40 4.41 -7.11
C VAL A 328 6.65 5.87 -7.46
#